data_AF-A0A2N3VKK3-F1
#
_entry.id   AF-A0A2N3VKK3-F1
#
_cell.length_a   1.000
_cell.length_b   1.000
_cell.length_c   1.000
_cell.angle_alpha   90.00
_cell.angle_beta   90.00
_cell.angle_gamma   90.00
#
_symmetry.space_group_name_H-M   'P 1'
#
loop_
_entity.id
_entity.type
_entity.pdbx_description
1 polymer ?
#
loop_
_entity_poly.entity_id
_entity_poly.type
_entity_poly.pdbx_seq_one_letter_code
_entity_poly.pdbx_strand_id
1 'polypeptide(L)' 'MHPTIQISVRPILDYYGKCPRCGYPAGAAETVRKSLDGRVERLVVATCESPCGWYGPATRTTMTGGAGADDSAA' A
#
# COMPACT_ATOMS: atom_id res chain seq x y z
N MET A 1 8.93 5.98 -20.38
CA MET A 1 9.06 4.89 -19.41
C MET A 1 10.36 5.11 -18.64
N HIS A 2 10.29 5.31 -17.32
CA HIS A 2 11.49 5.50 -16.49
C HIS A 2 12.00 4.13 -16.05
N PRO A 3 13.25 3.75 -16.36
CA PRO A 3 13.78 2.45 -15.95
C PRO A 3 13.91 2.40 -14.43
N THR A 4 13.30 1.38 -13.83
CA THR A 4 13.36 1.13 -12.39
C THR A 4 14.68 0.46 -12.03
N ILE A 5 15.41 1.02 -11.07
CA ILE A 5 16.70 0.49 -10.60
C ILE A 5 16.59 -0.30 -9.31
N GLN A 6 15.55 -0.04 -8.51
CA GLN A 6 15.34 -0.71 -7.24
C GLN A 6 13.86 -0.89 -6.99
N ILE A 7 13.48 -2.10 -6.60
CA ILE A 7 12.14 -2.42 -6.11
C ILE A 7 12.30 -3.05 -4.74
N SER A 8 11.60 -2.54 -3.74
CA SER A 8 11.50 -3.17 -2.42
C SER A 8 10.04 -3.34 -2.03
N VAL A 9 9.69 -4.53 -1.55
CA VAL A 9 8.36 -4.84 -1.02
C VAL A 9 8.51 -5.09 0.47
N ARG A 10 7.70 -4.42 1.28
CA ARG A 10 7.72 -4.58 2.74
C ARG A 10 6.31 -4.69 3.30
N PRO A 11 6.06 -5.62 4.24
CA PRO A 11 4.77 -5.70 4.92
C PRO A 11 4.54 -4.45 5.78
N ILE A 12 3.29 -4.01 5.86
CA ILE A 12 2.83 -2.95 6.75
C ILE A 12 2.21 -3.65 7.97
N LEU A 13 3.03 -3.86 8.99
CA LEU A 13 2.65 -4.64 10.18
C LEU A 13 1.55 -3.95 11.02
N ASP A 14 1.41 -2.64 10.87
CA ASP A 14 0.43 -1.80 11.56
C ASP A 14 -0.76 -1.42 10.65
N TYR A 15 -1.06 -2.24 9.64
CA TYR A 15 -2.23 -2.07 8.80
C TYR A 15 -3.45 -2.79 9.41
N TYR A 16 -4.52 -2.05 9.69
CA TYR A 16 -5.73 -2.57 10.33
C TYR A 16 -6.98 -2.41 9.44
N GLY A 17 -6.80 -2.42 8.12
CA GLY A 17 -7.89 -2.33 7.16
C GLY A 17 -8.76 -3.60 7.14
N LYS A 18 -10.02 -3.43 6.74
CA LYS A 18 -10.95 -4.53 6.49
C LYS A 18 -11.09 -4.78 5.00
N CYS A 19 -11.26 -6.04 4.63
CA CYS A 19 -11.60 -6.44 3.28
C CYS A 19 -12.95 -5.82 2.87
N PRO A 20 -13.02 -5.08 1.75
CA PRO A 20 -14.28 -4.47 1.30
C PRO A 20 -15.29 -5.51 0.78
N ARG A 21 -14.85 -6.75 0.51
CA ARG A 21 -15.73 -7.83 0.03
C ARG A 21 -16.42 -8.59 1.15
N CYS A 22 -15.71 -8.95 2.22
CA CYS A 22 -16.23 -9.83 3.28
C CYS A 22 -16.12 -9.24 4.70
N GLY A 23 -15.48 -8.09 4.87
CA GLY A 23 -15.33 -7.42 6.17
C GLY A 23 -14.25 -8.00 7.10
N TYR A 24 -13.59 -9.10 6.72
CA TYR A 24 -12.49 -9.70 7.48
C TYR A 24 -11.26 -8.78 7.49
N PRO A 25 -10.39 -8.89 8.52
CA PRO A 25 -9.11 -8.19 8.51
C PRO A 25 -8.30 -8.51 7.24
N ALA A 26 -7.67 -7.49 6.67
CA ALA A 26 -6.74 -7.63 5.55
C ALA A 26 -5.33 -7.23 6.01
N GLY A 27 -4.31 -7.90 5.48
CA GLY A 27 -2.92 -7.44 5.58
C GLY A 27 -2.61 -6.47 4.44
N ALA A 28 -1.53 -5.70 4.54
CA ALA A 28 -1.05 -4.87 3.45
C ALA A 28 0.47 -4.88 3.32
N ALA A 29 0.95 -4.60 2.10
CA ALA A 29 2.36 -4.39 1.81
C ALA A 29 2.55 -3.11 0.99
N GLU A 30 3.68 -2.42 1.23
CA GLU A 30 4.12 -1.29 0.42
C GLU A 30 5.19 -1.77 -0.57
N THR A 31 4.98 -1.46 -1.84
CA THR A 31 5.99 -1.56 -2.90
C THR A 31 6.57 -0.18 -3.15
N VAL A 32 7.88 -0.03 -2.98
CA VAL A 32 8.63 1.18 -3.30
C VAL A 32 9.47 0.91 -4.55
N ARG A 33 9.29 1.72 -5.58
CA ARG A 33 10.06 1.66 -6.83
C ARG A 33 10.87 2.93 -6.97
N LYS A 34 12.17 2.79 -7.17
CA LYS A 34 13.08 3.91 -7.46
C LYS A 34 13.53 3.83 -8.91
N SER A 35 13.39 4.91 -9.64
CA SER A 35 13.78 5.04 -11.04
C SER A 35 15.15 5.73 -11.18
N LEU A 36 15.80 5.58 -12.34
CA LEU A 36 17.11 6.21 -12.62
C LEU A 36 17.11 7.73 -12.49
N ASP A 37 15.98 8.37 -12.76
CA ASP A 37 15.79 9.81 -12.66
C ASP A 37 15.53 10.29 -11.22
N GLY A 38 15.61 9.38 -10.24
CA GLY A 38 15.36 9.66 -8.84
C GLY A 38 13.88 9.65 -8.44
N ARG A 39 12.94 9.39 -9.37
CA ARG A 39 11.52 9.25 -9.00
C ARG A 39 11.32 8.06 -8.06
N VAL A 40 10.51 8.29 -7.03
CA VAL A 40 10.11 7.27 -6.06
C VAL A 40 8.60 7.08 -6.16
N GLU A 41 8.18 5.90 -6.59
CA GLU A 41 6.77 5.51 -6.62
C GLU A 41 6.48 4.59 -5.44
N ARG A 42 5.33 4.81 -4.78
CA ARG A 42 4.86 3.99 -3.65
C ARG A 42 3.48 3.47 -3.97
N LEU A 43 3.30 2.16 -3.82
CA LEU A 43 2.01 1.50 -3.97
C LEU A 43 1.74 0.65 -2.74
N VAL A 44 0.61 0.88 -2.09
CA VAL A 44 0.13 0.02 -1.01
C VAL A 44 -0.95 -0.91 -1.56
N VAL A 45 -0.77 -2.21 -1.38
CA VAL A 45 -1.73 -3.24 -1.76
C VAL A 45 -2.16 -3.98 -0.51
N ALA A 46 -3.48 -4.06 -0.30
CA ALA A 46 -4.06 -4.90 0.73
C ALA A 46 -4.49 -6.25 0.15
N THR A 47 -4.40 -7.29 0.98
CA THR A 47 -4.80 -8.66 0.67
C THR A 47 -5.61 -9.23 1.83
N CYS A 48 -6.76 -9.81 1.50
CA CYS A 48 -7.57 -10.62 2.40
C CYS A 48 -7.12 -12.08 2.27
N GLU A 49 -6.36 -12.58 3.25
CA GLU A 49 -5.82 -13.94 3.22
C GLU A 49 -6.89 -15.03 3.37
N SER A 50 -8.04 -14.70 3.98
CA SER A 50 -9.20 -15.59 4.12
C SER A 50 -10.46 -14.79 4.50
N PRO A 51 -11.68 -15.17 4.06
CA PRO A 51 -11.99 -16.31 3.20
C PRO A 51 -12.03 -16.00 1.69
N CYS A 52 -12.05 -14.74 1.28
CA CYS A 52 -12.44 -14.37 -0.09
C CYS A 52 -11.27 -14.11 -1.06
N GLY A 53 -10.03 -14.06 -0.58
CA GLY A 53 -8.83 -13.88 -1.41
C GLY A 53 -8.71 -12.52 -2.11
N TRP A 54 -9.54 -11.53 -1.74
CA TRP A 54 -9.51 -10.21 -2.36
C TRP A 54 -8.13 -9.55 -2.20
N TYR A 55 -7.64 -8.90 -3.25
CA TYR A 55 -6.50 -8.01 -3.17
C TYR A 55 -6.75 -6.75 -3.99
N GLY A 56 -6.15 -5.63 -3.59
CA GLY A 56 -6.30 -4.38 -4.33
C GLY A 56 -5.54 -3.21 -3.70
N PRO A 57 -5.49 -2.05 -4.39
CA PRO A 57 -4.92 -0.83 -3.82
C PRO A 57 -5.62 -0.48 -2.52
N ALA A 58 -4.85 -0.04 -1.54
CA ALA A 58 -5.37 0.40 -0.25
C ALA A 58 -4.71 1.70 0.20
N THR A 59 -5.47 2.53 0.90
CA THR A 59 -4.90 3.67 1.62
C THR A 59 -4.18 3.13 2.84
N ARG A 60 -3.04 3.74 3.19
CA ARG A 60 -2.33 3.39 4.41
C ARG A 60 -3.16 3.83 5.61
N THR A 61 -3.76 2.88 6.32
CA THR A 61 -4.53 3.15 7.53
C THR A 61 -3.75 2.58 8.71
N THR A 62 -2.90 3.40 9.32
CA THR A 62 -2.22 3.04 10.58
C THR A 62 -3.15 3.33 11.76
N MET A 63 -2.92 2.70 12.92
CA MET A 63 -3.70 2.96 14.15
C MET A 63 -3.76 4.43 14.56
N THR A 64 -2.78 5.23 14.16
CA THR A 64 -2.71 6.66 14.43
C THR A 64 -3.44 7.51 13.38
N GLY A 65 -4.27 6.92 12.52
CA GLY A 65 -5.07 7.67 11.55
C GLY A 65 -4.19 8.46 10.58
N GLY A 66 -3.03 7.91 10.22
CA GLY A 66 -2.17 8.47 9.18
C GLY A 66 -2.82 8.30 7.81
N ALA A 67 -3.96 8.94 7.61
CA ALA A 67 -4.49 9.25 6.29
C ALA A 67 -3.34 9.86 5.49
N GLY A 68 -3.19 9.42 4.24
CA GLY A 68 -2.20 9.97 3.33
C GLY A 68 -2.22 11.48 3.44
N ALA A 69 -1.07 12.06 3.77
CA ALA A 69 -0.83 13.47 3.52
C ALA A 69 -0.94 13.64 2.00
N ASP A 70 -2.15 13.98 1.56
CA ASP A 70 -2.42 14.51 0.24
C ASP A 70 -1.74 15.87 0.18
N ASP A 71 -0.44 15.89 -0.13
CA ASP A 71 0.26 17.09 -0.58
C ASP A 71 -0.17 17.36 -2.04
N SER A 72 -1.43 17.73 -2.22
CA SER A 72 -1.86 18.48 -3.40
C SER A 72 -1.45 19.93 -3.18
N ALA A 73 -0.32 20.28 -3.77
CA ALA A 73 0.20 21.64 -3.84
C ALA A 73 -0.83 22.61 -4.43
N ALA A 74 -0.99 23.76 -3.77
CA ALA A 74 -1.51 25.01 -4.34
C ALA A 74 -0.40 26.06 -4.28
#